data_AF-B2ZN34-F1
#
_entry.id   AF-B2ZN34-F1
#
_cell.length_a   1.000
_cell.length_b   1.000
_cell.length_c   1.000
_cell.angle_alpha   90.00
_cell.angle_beta   90.00
_cell.angle_gamma   90.00
#
_symmetry.space_group_name_H-M   'P 1'
#
loop_
_entity.id
_entity.type
_entity.pdbx_description
1 polymer ?
#
loop_
_entity_poly.entity_id
_entity_poly.type
_entity_poly.pdbx_seq_one_letter_code
_entity_poly.pdbx_strand_id
1 'polypeptide(L)'
;NIHGRGWRSAITSPDPLAFLGCSATTYPSSLTQQKRWFTGVFEILFTHKNPLLLTIEGNIWFRQALAYFYICLWAVRSVPELCYASLPAYCIIKDSHFLPKVNERASLIFMGIFVIYNLYAYWECKRIGVSLRMWWNLQRMERVNTLTARLFAFVSVMLKLIGLSNTVFEVTQKEHMSNDDDNDNVSVGRFTYDNSPMIMPGVVILLINIMALVNGMLRLSKVD
;
A
#
# COMPACT_ATOMS: atom_id res chain seq x y z
N ASN A 1 3.17 -23.43 -5.71
CA ASN A 1 3.79 -24.78 -5.80
C ASN A 1 2.98 -25.87 -5.12
N ILE A 2 2.91 -25.92 -3.77
CA ILE A 2 2.21 -27.01 -3.06
C ILE A 2 0.71 -27.07 -3.43
N HIS A 3 0.02 -25.95 -3.37
CA HIS A 3 -1.38 -25.87 -3.84
C HIS A 3 -1.55 -26.16 -5.33
N GLY A 4 -0.54 -25.87 -6.16
CA GLY A 4 -0.54 -26.26 -7.58
C GLY A 4 -0.47 -27.78 -7.80
N ARG A 5 -0.09 -28.55 -6.77
CA ARG A 5 -0.13 -30.02 -6.77
C ARG A 5 -1.44 -30.58 -6.18
N GLY A 6 -2.41 -29.72 -5.85
CA GLY A 6 -3.73 -30.13 -5.34
C GLY A 6 -3.87 -30.20 -3.81
N TRP A 7 -2.81 -29.86 -3.07
CA TRP A 7 -2.88 -29.77 -1.61
C TRP A 7 -3.79 -28.63 -1.15
N ARG A 8 -4.33 -28.75 0.07
CA ARG A 8 -5.18 -27.75 0.71
C ARG A 8 -4.55 -27.25 2.00
N SER A 9 -4.73 -25.96 2.30
CA SER A 9 -4.32 -25.33 3.56
C SER A 9 -5.52 -25.15 4.49
N ALA A 10 -5.27 -25.22 5.80
CA ALA A 10 -6.21 -24.81 6.83
C ALA A 10 -5.60 -23.67 7.66
N ILE A 11 -6.42 -22.71 8.07
CA ILE A 11 -6.03 -21.61 8.96
C ILE A 11 -6.77 -21.83 10.28
N THR A 12 -6.03 -21.84 11.39
CA THR A 12 -6.57 -21.95 12.75
C THR A 12 -6.06 -20.77 13.56
N SER A 13 -6.93 -20.21 14.40
CA SER A 13 -6.61 -19.07 15.27
C SER A 13 -7.05 -19.41 16.69
N PRO A 14 -6.23 -20.14 17.46
CA PRO A 14 -6.55 -20.46 18.85
C PRO A 14 -6.56 -19.21 19.73
N ASP A 15 -7.30 -19.28 20.82
CA ASP A 15 -7.27 -18.29 21.91
C ASP A 15 -6.81 -19.03 23.18
N PRO A 16 -5.63 -18.71 23.75
CA PRO A 16 -4.71 -17.64 23.35
C PRO A 16 -3.93 -17.93 22.05
N LEU A 17 -3.36 -16.87 21.46
CA LEU A 17 -2.53 -16.97 20.27
C LEU A 17 -1.32 -17.89 20.50
N ALA A 18 -1.16 -18.90 19.64
CA ALA A 18 -0.09 -19.88 19.76
C ALA A 18 1.30 -19.33 19.37
N PHE A 19 1.36 -18.25 18.59
CA PHE A 19 2.61 -17.66 18.12
C PHE A 19 2.59 -16.14 18.33
N LEU A 20 3.61 -15.63 19.02
CA LEU A 20 3.87 -14.20 19.20
C LEU A 20 5.25 -13.89 18.61
N GLY A 21 5.36 -12.78 17.88
CA GLY A 21 6.60 -12.36 17.23
C GLY A 21 6.85 -10.87 17.42
N CYS A 22 8.07 -10.44 17.10
CA CYS A 22 8.44 -9.03 17.13
C CYS A 22 8.11 -8.37 15.79
N SER A 23 7.47 -7.20 15.83
CA SER A 23 7.32 -6.33 14.66
C SER A 23 8.50 -5.36 14.55
N ALA A 24 8.74 -4.84 13.35
CA ALA A 24 9.60 -3.68 13.17
C ALA A 24 9.14 -2.53 14.08
N THR A 25 10.08 -1.94 14.83
CA THR A 25 9.84 -0.85 15.78
C THR A 25 9.87 0.51 15.10
N THR A 26 10.61 0.63 14.01
CA THR A 26 10.81 1.89 13.27
C THR A 26 10.15 1.88 11.90
N TYR A 27 9.75 3.06 11.42
CA TYR A 27 9.09 3.20 10.13
C TYR A 27 9.99 2.83 8.93
N PRO A 28 11.28 3.23 8.89
CA PRO A 28 12.21 2.84 7.83
C PRO A 28 12.44 1.33 7.76
N SER A 29 12.58 0.66 8.90
CA SER A 29 12.74 -0.81 8.94
C SER A 29 11.47 -1.53 8.45
N SER A 30 10.29 -1.01 8.82
CA SER A 30 9.01 -1.49 8.28
C SER A 30 8.90 -1.30 6.76
N LEU A 31 9.26 -0.12 6.22
CA LEU A 31 9.25 0.13 4.78
C LEU A 31 10.20 -0.78 4.02
N THR A 32 11.39 -1.01 4.58
CA THR A 32 12.40 -1.91 4.02
C THR A 32 11.87 -3.34 3.97
N GLN A 33 11.25 -3.82 5.05
CA GLN A 33 10.61 -5.13 5.10
C GLN A 33 9.49 -5.24 4.06
N GLN A 34 8.62 -4.23 3.99
CA GLN A 34 7.50 -4.21 3.06
C GLN A 34 7.96 -4.18 1.60
N LYS A 35 8.99 -3.38 1.24
CA LYS A 35 9.57 -3.37 -0.11
C LYS A 35 9.95 -4.79 -0.52
N ARG A 36 10.60 -5.57 0.35
CA ARG A 36 10.98 -6.95 0.03
C ARG A 36 9.79 -7.85 -0.20
N TRP A 37 8.76 -7.74 0.63
CA TRP A 37 7.54 -8.52 0.44
C TRP A 37 6.90 -8.20 -0.91
N PHE A 38 6.75 -6.92 -1.23
CA PHE A 38 6.16 -6.51 -2.50
C PHE A 38 7.03 -6.88 -3.70
N THR A 39 8.35 -6.73 -3.61
CA THR A 39 9.28 -7.18 -4.67
C THR A 39 9.15 -8.68 -4.89
N GLY A 40 9.30 -9.49 -3.84
CA GLY A 40 9.26 -10.94 -3.96
C GLY A 40 7.92 -11.46 -4.47
N VAL A 41 6.81 -10.88 -3.99
CA VAL A 41 5.47 -11.29 -4.44
C VAL A 41 5.20 -10.82 -5.87
N PHE A 42 5.66 -9.64 -6.26
CA PHE A 42 5.49 -9.14 -7.62
C PHE A 42 6.31 -9.95 -8.65
N GLU A 43 7.53 -10.36 -8.29
CA GLU A 43 8.38 -11.19 -9.15
C GLU A 43 7.72 -12.52 -9.53
N ILE A 44 6.88 -13.09 -8.66
CA ILE A 44 6.18 -14.36 -8.91
C ILE A 44 5.39 -14.30 -10.23
N LEU A 45 4.84 -13.14 -10.61
CA LEU A 45 4.09 -12.96 -11.87
C LEU A 45 4.94 -13.28 -13.11
N PHE A 46 6.25 -13.05 -13.03
CA PHE A 46 7.19 -13.21 -14.14
C PHE A 46 7.94 -14.55 -14.09
N THR A 47 7.56 -15.45 -13.19
CA THR A 47 8.12 -16.81 -13.10
C THR A 47 7.15 -17.86 -13.66
N HIS A 48 7.65 -19.07 -13.90
CA HIS A 48 6.81 -20.25 -14.17
C HIS A 48 5.85 -20.62 -13.02
N LYS A 49 5.92 -19.93 -11.87
CA LYS A 49 5.04 -20.14 -10.73
C LYS A 49 3.92 -19.09 -10.64
N ASN A 50 3.67 -18.36 -11.72
CA ASN A 50 2.55 -17.44 -11.84
C ASN A 50 1.22 -18.12 -11.46
N PRO A 51 0.38 -17.51 -10.61
CA PRO A 51 -0.90 -18.09 -10.17
C PRO A 51 -1.84 -18.51 -11.30
N LEU A 52 -1.90 -17.75 -12.40
CA LEU A 52 -2.77 -18.06 -13.54
C LEU A 52 -2.22 -19.24 -14.33
N LEU A 53 -0.90 -19.32 -14.55
CA LEU A 53 -0.29 -20.47 -15.21
C LEU A 53 -0.54 -21.76 -14.42
N LEU A 54 -0.49 -21.68 -13.09
CA LEU A 54 -0.79 -22.81 -12.22
C LEU A 54 -2.25 -23.30 -12.30
N THR A 55 -3.20 -22.49 -12.81
CA THR A 55 -4.57 -22.98 -13.09
C THR A 55 -4.66 -23.80 -14.36
N ILE A 56 -3.75 -23.58 -15.30
CA ILE A 56 -3.72 -24.28 -16.60
C ILE A 56 -2.89 -25.56 -16.47
N GLU A 57 -1.70 -25.46 -15.86
CA GLU A 57 -0.72 -26.55 -15.77
C GLU A 57 -0.84 -27.36 -14.47
N GLY A 58 -1.64 -26.91 -13.50
CA GLY A 58 -1.71 -27.48 -12.17
C GLY A 58 -3.13 -27.62 -11.62
N ASN A 59 -3.22 -28.06 -10.37
CA ASN A 59 -4.48 -28.41 -9.70
C ASN A 59 -4.95 -27.34 -8.70
N ILE A 60 -4.75 -26.06 -9.02
CA ILE A 60 -5.24 -24.95 -8.17
C ILE A 60 -6.63 -24.50 -8.61
N TRP A 61 -7.49 -24.20 -7.64
CA TRP A 61 -8.83 -23.68 -7.95
C TRP A 61 -8.75 -22.25 -8.49
N PHE A 62 -9.57 -21.95 -9.50
CA PHE A 62 -9.58 -20.62 -10.13
C PHE A 62 -9.76 -19.46 -9.13
N ARG A 63 -10.68 -19.61 -8.17
CA ARG A 63 -10.90 -18.62 -7.10
C ARG A 63 -9.66 -18.40 -6.22
N GLN A 64 -8.91 -19.46 -5.95
CA GLN A 64 -7.68 -19.40 -5.18
C GLN A 64 -6.54 -18.75 -5.99
N ALA A 65 -6.46 -19.04 -7.28
CA ALA A 65 -5.51 -18.40 -8.18
C ALA A 65 -5.78 -16.88 -8.30
N LEU A 66 -7.05 -16.47 -8.37
CA LEU A 66 -7.45 -15.05 -8.33
C LEU A 66 -6.97 -14.36 -7.04
N ALA A 67 -7.12 -15.01 -5.89
CA ALA A 67 -6.64 -14.47 -4.62
C ALA A 67 -5.11 -14.28 -4.62
N TYR A 68 -4.34 -15.25 -5.12
CA TYR A 68 -2.89 -15.11 -5.26
C TYR A 68 -2.49 -14.06 -6.29
N PHE A 69 -3.19 -14.01 -7.41
CA PHE A 69 -2.95 -13.02 -8.45
C PHE A 69 -3.19 -11.60 -7.93
N TYR A 70 -4.25 -11.39 -7.16
CA TYR A 70 -4.52 -10.11 -6.49
C TYR A 70 -3.37 -9.66 -5.58
N ILE A 71 -2.81 -10.56 -4.77
CA ILE A 71 -1.67 -10.24 -3.90
C ILE A 71 -0.44 -9.88 -4.75
N CYS A 72 -0.19 -10.63 -5.82
CA CYS A 72 0.90 -10.36 -6.76
C CYS A 72 0.79 -8.99 -7.45
N LEU A 73 -0.43 -8.47 -7.63
CA LEU A 73 -0.70 -7.16 -8.23
C LEU A 73 -0.56 -5.97 -7.26
N TRP A 74 -0.23 -6.19 -5.99
CA TRP A 74 -0.10 -5.09 -5.03
C TRP A 74 0.92 -4.04 -5.44
N ALA A 75 2.06 -4.46 -6.01
CA ALA A 75 3.05 -3.51 -6.53
C ALA A 75 2.52 -2.73 -7.73
N VAL A 76 1.82 -3.40 -8.66
CA VAL A 76 1.24 -2.76 -9.86
C VAL A 76 0.24 -1.66 -9.51
N ARG A 77 -0.54 -1.85 -8.44
CA ARG A 77 -1.50 -0.84 -7.92
C ARG A 77 -0.84 0.51 -7.61
N SER A 78 0.47 0.59 -7.38
CA SER A 78 1.15 1.85 -7.10
C SER A 78 1.11 2.85 -8.25
N VAL A 79 1.10 2.38 -9.49
CA VAL A 79 1.09 3.24 -10.69
C VAL A 79 -0.24 4.00 -10.82
N PRO A 80 -1.42 3.35 -10.86
CA PRO A 80 -2.68 4.09 -10.92
C PRO A 80 -2.92 4.92 -9.65
N GLU A 81 -2.42 4.47 -8.48
CA GLU A 81 -2.52 5.26 -7.25
C GLU A 81 -1.74 6.57 -7.33
N LEU A 82 -0.53 6.54 -7.88
CA LEU A 82 0.30 7.73 -8.10
C LEU A 82 -0.39 8.72 -9.04
N CYS A 83 -0.97 8.23 -10.13
CA CYS A 83 -1.77 9.06 -11.05
C CYS A 83 -2.99 9.65 -10.35
N TYR A 84 -3.71 8.85 -9.56
CA TYR A 84 -4.89 9.32 -8.84
C TYR A 84 -4.55 10.36 -7.77
N ALA A 85 -3.46 10.17 -7.04
CA ALA A 85 -3.02 11.09 -5.98
C ALA A 85 -2.51 12.45 -6.52
N SER A 86 -2.12 12.52 -7.79
CA SER A 86 -1.72 13.77 -8.46
C SER A 86 -2.88 14.47 -9.18
N LEU A 87 -3.99 13.78 -9.40
CA LEU A 87 -5.14 14.29 -10.14
C LEU A 87 -5.80 15.53 -9.50
N PRO A 88 -6.01 15.61 -8.17
CA PRO A 88 -6.59 16.81 -7.56
C PRO A 88 -5.72 18.05 -7.78
N ALA A 89 -4.41 17.94 -7.58
CA ALA A 89 -3.47 19.02 -7.81
C ALA A 89 -3.49 19.50 -9.27
N TYR A 90 -3.46 18.56 -10.22
CA TYR A 90 -3.57 18.86 -11.63
C TYR A 90 -4.85 19.63 -11.96
N CYS A 91 -6.00 19.18 -11.44
CA CYS A 91 -7.29 19.81 -11.65
C CYS A 91 -7.34 21.24 -11.12
N ILE A 92 -6.81 21.50 -9.92
CA ILE A 92 -6.79 22.86 -9.34
C ILE A 92 -5.90 23.80 -10.18
N ILE A 93 -4.73 23.32 -10.63
CA ILE A 93 -3.80 24.13 -11.42
C ILE A 93 -4.35 24.45 -12.81
N LYS A 94 -5.00 23.47 -13.46
CA LYS A 94 -5.55 23.61 -14.81
C LYS A 94 -6.98 24.12 -14.86
N ASP A 95 -7.58 24.40 -13.71
CA ASP A 95 -8.99 24.79 -13.61
C ASP A 95 -9.94 23.79 -14.29
N SER A 96 -9.61 22.51 -14.12
CA SER A 96 -10.38 21.39 -14.67
C SER A 96 -11.01 20.58 -13.55
N HIS A 97 -11.98 19.74 -13.90
CA HIS A 97 -12.64 18.84 -12.96
C HIS A 97 -12.63 17.43 -13.54
N PHE A 98 -12.29 16.45 -12.71
CA PHE A 98 -12.35 15.04 -13.09
C PHE A 98 -13.63 14.36 -12.60
N LEU A 99 -14.36 14.99 -11.66
CA LEU A 99 -15.68 14.56 -11.19
C LEU A 99 -16.77 15.41 -11.85
N PRO A 100 -17.95 14.85 -12.11
CA PRO A 100 -19.08 15.60 -12.64
C PRO A 100 -19.52 16.69 -11.65
N LYS A 101 -20.10 17.76 -12.18
CA LYS A 101 -20.66 18.83 -11.33
C LYS A 101 -21.83 18.30 -10.52
N VAL A 102 -22.05 18.87 -9.33
CA VAL A 102 -23.14 18.45 -8.43
C VAL A 102 -24.53 18.57 -9.07
N ASN A 103 -24.69 19.49 -10.03
CA ASN A 103 -25.95 19.66 -10.75
C ASN A 103 -26.19 18.58 -11.83
N GLU A 104 -25.17 17.79 -12.18
CA GLU A 104 -25.31 16.73 -13.18
C GLU A 104 -25.81 15.44 -12.53
N ARG A 105 -26.70 14.73 -13.21
CA ARG A 105 -27.23 13.43 -12.74
C ARG A 105 -26.13 12.39 -12.51
N ALA A 106 -25.02 12.48 -13.24
CA ALA A 106 -23.87 11.59 -13.07
C ALA A 106 -23.26 11.67 -11.66
N SER A 107 -23.34 12.82 -10.99
CA SER A 107 -22.84 12.98 -9.61
C SER A 107 -23.51 12.03 -8.61
N LEU A 108 -24.78 11.68 -8.83
CA LEU A 108 -25.53 10.73 -8.00
C LEU A 108 -24.91 9.33 -8.04
N ILE A 109 -24.34 8.92 -9.18
CA ILE A 109 -23.69 7.61 -9.32
C ILE A 109 -22.43 7.57 -8.44
N PHE A 110 -21.60 8.60 -8.50
CA PHE A 110 -20.38 8.70 -7.69
C PHE A 110 -20.70 8.78 -6.20
N MET A 111 -21.72 9.56 -5.81
CA MET A 111 -22.19 9.64 -4.43
C MET A 111 -22.72 8.30 -3.93
N GLY A 112 -23.49 7.59 -4.76
CA GLY A 112 -24.00 6.25 -4.45
C GLY A 112 -22.87 5.25 -4.20
N ILE A 113 -21.88 5.19 -5.09
CA ILE A 113 -20.70 4.32 -4.95
C ILE A 113 -19.94 4.65 -3.65
N PHE A 114 -19.73 5.93 -3.36
CA PHE A 114 -19.07 6.38 -2.14
C PHE A 114 -19.81 5.92 -0.88
N VAL A 115 -21.13 6.12 -0.83
CA VAL A 115 -21.96 5.71 0.32
C VAL A 115 -21.95 4.19 0.49
N ILE A 116 -22.19 3.44 -0.59
CA ILE A 116 -22.21 1.96 -0.55
C ILE A 116 -20.87 1.41 -0.06
N TYR A 117 -19.74 1.93 -0.58
CA TYR A 117 -18.41 1.49 -0.19
C TYR A 117 -18.15 1.72 1.32
N ASN A 118 -18.46 2.91 1.83
CA ASN A 118 -18.24 3.24 3.24
C ASN A 118 -19.17 2.45 4.17
N LEU A 119 -20.43 2.23 3.80
CA LEU A 119 -21.37 1.40 4.56
C LEU A 119 -20.91 -0.05 4.62
N TYR A 120 -20.45 -0.59 3.48
CA TYR A 120 -19.90 -1.94 3.43
C TYR A 120 -18.65 -2.08 4.30
N ALA A 121 -17.71 -1.13 4.21
CA ALA A 121 -16.50 -1.13 5.04
C ALA A 121 -16.83 -1.06 6.54
N TYR A 122 -17.78 -0.21 6.94
CA TYR A 122 -18.25 -0.11 8.31
C TYR A 122 -18.86 -1.43 8.80
N TRP A 123 -19.73 -2.04 7.98
CA TRP A 123 -20.36 -3.31 8.30
C TRP A 123 -19.33 -4.43 8.50
N GLU A 124 -18.33 -4.51 7.64
CA GLU A 124 -17.26 -5.51 7.74
C GLU A 124 -16.38 -5.30 8.99
N CYS A 125 -16.05 -4.04 9.32
CA CYS A 125 -15.32 -3.73 10.57
C CYS A 125 -16.10 -4.19 11.80
N LYS A 126 -17.41 -3.92 11.83
CA LYS A 126 -18.29 -4.35 12.93
C LYS A 126 -18.39 -5.87 13.01
N ARG A 127 -18.48 -6.57 11.87
CA ARG A 127 -18.55 -8.04 11.80
C ARG A 127 -17.29 -8.71 12.33
N ILE A 128 -16.12 -8.14 12.04
CA ILE A 128 -14.82 -8.70 12.46
C ILE A 128 -14.44 -8.24 13.89
N GLY A 129 -15.17 -7.27 14.47
CA GLY A 129 -14.86 -6.73 15.80
C GLY A 129 -13.65 -5.77 15.80
N VAL A 130 -13.30 -5.20 14.65
CA VAL A 130 -12.17 -4.26 14.51
C VAL A 130 -12.65 -2.85 14.83
N SER A 131 -11.85 -2.10 15.61
CA SER A 131 -12.17 -0.71 15.92
C SER A 131 -12.13 0.18 14.67
N LEU A 132 -13.01 1.20 14.61
CA LEU A 132 -13.00 2.17 13.50
C LEU A 132 -11.67 2.92 13.38
N ARG A 133 -11.01 3.17 14.53
CA ARG A 133 -9.67 3.77 14.56
C ARG A 133 -8.64 2.89 13.86
N MET A 134 -8.67 1.58 14.13
CA MET A 134 -7.78 0.62 13.48
C MET A 134 -8.02 0.57 11.98
N TRP A 135 -9.29 0.49 11.55
CA TRP A 135 -9.65 0.53 10.13
C TRP A 135 -9.16 1.79 9.42
N TRP A 136 -9.40 2.97 10.02
CA TRP A 136 -8.97 4.24 9.45
C TRP A 136 -7.45 4.32 9.33
N ASN A 137 -6.72 3.85 10.35
CA ASN A 137 -5.27 3.77 10.31
C ASN A 137 -4.78 2.82 9.22
N LEU A 138 -5.42 1.66 9.04
CA LEU A 138 -5.10 0.72 7.95
C LEU A 138 -5.28 1.37 6.58
N GLN A 139 -6.38 2.11 6.36
CA GLN A 139 -6.63 2.78 5.09
C GLN A 139 -5.57 3.86 4.79
N ARG A 140 -5.21 4.66 5.80
CA ARG A 140 -4.16 5.68 5.65
C ARG A 140 -2.80 5.04 5.34
N MET A 141 -2.44 4.00 6.08
CA MET A 141 -1.18 3.30 5.87
C MET A 141 -1.15 2.57 4.53
N GLU A 142 -2.29 2.06 4.02
CA GLU A 142 -2.38 1.47 2.70
C GLU A 142 -1.98 2.46 1.60
N ARG A 143 -2.49 3.70 1.66
CA ARG A 143 -2.13 4.77 0.72
C ARG A 143 -0.65 5.14 0.82
N VAL A 144 -0.14 5.34 2.04
CA VAL A 144 1.27 5.69 2.27
C VAL A 144 2.21 4.59 1.78
N ASN A 145 1.94 3.32 2.13
CA ASN A 145 2.76 2.18 1.70
C ASN A 145 2.70 1.98 0.17
N THR A 146 1.58 2.35 -0.47
CA THR A 146 1.44 2.29 -1.92
C THR A 146 2.37 3.26 -2.64
N LEU A 147 2.41 4.51 -2.16
CA LEU A 147 3.24 5.56 -2.75
C LEU A 147 4.73 5.45 -2.37
N THR A 148 5.07 4.57 -1.42
CA THR A 148 6.45 4.37 -0.95
C THR A 148 6.94 2.96 -1.31
N ALA A 149 6.83 1.99 -0.40
CA ALA A 149 7.40 0.65 -0.54
C ALA A 149 6.92 -0.09 -1.81
N ARG A 150 5.62 -0.03 -2.14
CA ARG A 150 5.08 -0.72 -3.33
C ARG A 150 5.57 -0.10 -4.63
N LEU A 151 5.65 1.23 -4.70
CA LEU A 151 6.17 1.95 -5.86
C LEU A 151 7.63 1.60 -6.12
N PHE A 152 8.47 1.60 -5.08
CA PHE A 152 9.87 1.20 -5.20
C PHE A 152 10.02 -0.28 -5.59
N ALA A 153 9.19 -1.16 -5.03
CA ALA A 153 9.17 -2.56 -5.43
C ALA A 153 8.80 -2.74 -6.91
N PHE A 154 7.77 -2.02 -7.38
CA PHE A 154 7.36 -2.02 -8.79
C PHE A 154 8.51 -1.58 -9.70
N VAL A 155 9.10 -0.41 -9.44
CA VAL A 155 10.21 0.14 -10.25
C VAL A 155 11.40 -0.81 -10.25
N SER A 156 11.77 -1.36 -9.08
CA SER A 156 12.91 -2.29 -8.95
C SER A 156 12.72 -3.55 -9.79
N VAL A 157 11.54 -4.16 -9.78
CA VAL A 157 11.24 -5.35 -10.59
C VAL A 157 11.20 -4.98 -12.08
N MET A 158 10.60 -3.85 -12.46
CA MET A 158 10.60 -3.40 -13.85
C MET A 158 12.01 -3.18 -14.40
N LEU A 159 12.88 -2.52 -13.63
CA LEU A 159 14.28 -2.31 -14.02
C LEU A 159 15.02 -3.64 -14.18
N LYS A 160 14.75 -4.61 -13.31
CA LYS A 160 15.30 -5.97 -13.43
C LYS A 160 14.82 -6.68 -14.70
N LEU A 161 13.54 -6.58 -15.04
CA LEU A 161 13.01 -7.20 -16.26
C LEU A 161 13.61 -6.60 -17.54
N ILE A 162 13.96 -5.30 -17.52
CA ILE A 162 14.63 -4.62 -18.63
C ILE A 162 16.15 -4.91 -18.66
N GLY A 163 16.69 -5.59 -17.64
CA GLY A 163 18.12 -5.93 -17.54
C GLY A 163 19.00 -4.78 -17.02
N LEU A 164 18.40 -3.71 -16.48
CA LEU A 164 19.11 -2.52 -15.99
C LEU A 164 19.54 -2.64 -14.52
N SER A 165 19.10 -3.67 -13.80
CA SER A 165 19.42 -3.85 -12.37
C SER A 165 19.32 -5.31 -11.93
N ASN A 166 20.12 -5.68 -10.94
CA ASN A 166 19.93 -6.91 -10.16
C ASN A 166 19.19 -6.55 -8.86
N THR A 167 18.09 -7.23 -8.55
CA THR A 167 17.40 -7.07 -7.26
C THR A 167 18.25 -7.67 -6.14
N VAL A 168 19.06 -6.85 -5.48
CA VAL A 168 19.79 -7.26 -4.29
C VAL A 168 18.82 -7.33 -3.12
N PHE A 169 18.79 -8.48 -2.44
CA PHE A 169 18.09 -8.62 -1.18
C PHE A 169 18.82 -7.77 -0.14
N GLU A 170 18.35 -6.55 0.09
CA GLU A 170 18.75 -5.77 1.27
C GLU A 170 18.40 -6.60 2.52
N VAL A 171 19.10 -6.48 3.65
CA VAL A 171 18.78 -7.21 4.91
C VAL A 171 18.20 -6.23 5.93
N THR A 172 17.14 -6.60 6.65
CA THR A 172 16.48 -5.70 7.61
C THR A 172 17.35 -5.79 8.84
N GLN A 173 18.00 -4.70 9.22
CA GLN A 173 18.73 -4.70 10.47
C GLN A 173 17.73 -4.93 11.61
N LYS A 174 17.99 -5.96 12.39
CA LYS A 174 17.38 -6.10 13.71
C LYS A 174 18.15 -5.13 14.59
N GLU A 175 17.48 -4.13 15.16
CA GLU A 175 18.12 -3.26 16.14
C GLU A 175 18.66 -4.14 17.27
N HIS A 176 19.96 -4.05 17.52
CA HIS A 176 20.54 -4.56 18.76
C HIS A 176 19.98 -3.68 19.86
N MET A 177 19.18 -4.26 20.77
CA MET A 177 19.04 -3.65 22.09
C MET A 177 20.43 -3.74 22.71
N SER A 178 21.20 -2.65 22.66
CA SER A 178 22.35 -2.49 23.52
C SER A 178 21.81 -2.56 24.94
N ASN A 179 22.22 -3.57 25.70
CA ASN A 179 22.10 -3.60 27.15
C ASN A 179 23.07 -2.56 27.74
N ASP A 180 22.91 -1.28 27.38
CA ASP A 180 23.58 -0.19 28.07
C ASP A 180 22.51 0.58 28.81
N ASP A 181 22.63 0.51 30.14
CA ASP A 181 21.91 1.28 31.15
C ASP A 181 22.21 2.78 30.99
N ASP A 182 21.72 3.39 29.92
CA ASP A 182 21.72 4.85 29.79
C ASP A 182 20.32 5.42 29.68
N ASN A 183 20.09 6.38 30.56
CA ASN A 183 18.83 6.85 31.11
C ASN A 183 18.10 7.82 30.18
N ASP A 184 17.75 7.40 28.96
CA ASP A 184 16.95 8.21 28.01
C ASP A 184 15.75 7.42 27.45
N ASN A 185 14.84 7.05 28.35
CA ASN A 185 13.53 6.44 28.07
C ASN A 185 12.52 7.42 27.41
N VAL A 186 12.93 8.22 26.42
CA VAL A 186 12.04 9.19 25.73
C VAL A 186 11.77 8.80 24.27
N SER A 187 12.48 7.82 23.70
CA SER A 187 12.41 7.50 22.26
C SER A 187 11.65 6.23 21.89
N VAL A 188 11.11 5.47 22.85
CA VAL A 188 10.43 4.17 22.60
C VAL A 188 9.10 4.28 21.80
N GLY A 189 8.67 5.50 21.46
CA GLY A 189 7.47 5.73 20.64
C GLY A 189 7.64 6.73 19.49
N ARG A 190 8.85 7.22 19.21
CA ARG A 190 9.08 8.18 18.12
C ARG A 190 9.60 7.47 16.88
N PHE A 191 8.84 7.55 15.80
CA PHE A 191 9.27 7.12 14.48
C PHE A 191 10.51 7.91 14.05
N THR A 192 11.68 7.27 14.11
CA THR A 192 12.92 7.80 13.53
C THR A 192 12.80 7.79 12.01
N TYR A 193 12.99 8.95 11.39
CA TYR A 193 13.15 9.06 9.95
C TYR A 193 14.61 8.79 9.62
N ASP A 194 14.85 7.77 8.82
CA ASP A 194 16.16 7.49 8.26
C ASP A 194 16.30 8.23 6.91
N ASN A 195 17.52 8.45 6.42
CA ASN A 195 17.81 9.16 5.15
C ASN A 195 17.36 8.38 3.88
N SER A 196 16.43 7.42 4.04
CA SER A 196 15.97 6.54 2.98
C SER A 196 15.14 7.30 1.94
N PRO A 197 15.46 7.18 0.64
CA PRO A 197 14.71 7.85 -0.42
C PRO A 197 13.30 7.27 -0.62
N MET A 198 12.94 6.18 0.06
CA MET A 198 11.65 5.49 -0.09
C MET A 198 10.43 6.36 0.18
N ILE A 199 10.59 7.36 1.05
CA ILE A 199 9.50 8.22 1.50
C ILE A 199 9.28 9.39 0.54
N MET A 200 10.29 9.69 -0.29
CA MET A 200 10.31 10.87 -1.16
C MET A 200 9.11 10.97 -2.09
N PRO A 201 8.64 9.91 -2.80
CA PRO A 201 7.51 10.06 -3.70
C PRO A 201 6.23 10.49 -2.96
N GLY A 202 5.98 9.96 -1.76
CA GLY A 202 4.85 10.36 -0.93
C GLY A 202 4.92 11.82 -0.49
N VAL A 203 6.11 12.29 -0.11
CA VAL A 203 6.34 13.69 0.30
C VAL A 203 6.19 14.64 -0.90
N VAL A 204 6.73 14.27 -2.06
CA VAL A 204 6.60 15.08 -3.29
C VAL A 204 5.14 15.27 -3.67
N ILE A 205 4.32 14.20 -3.66
CA ILE A 205 2.89 14.28 -3.95
C ILE A 205 2.17 15.16 -2.93
N LEU A 206 2.51 15.03 -1.65
CA LEU A 206 1.95 15.86 -0.59
C LEU A 206 2.24 17.35 -0.86
N LEU A 207 3.50 17.68 -1.15
CA LEU A 207 3.91 19.06 -1.42
C LEU A 207 3.23 19.63 -2.67
N ILE A 208 3.11 18.85 -3.74
CA ILE A 208 2.40 19.24 -4.96
C ILE A 208 0.93 19.55 -4.65
N ASN A 209 0.26 18.70 -3.87
CA ASN A 209 -1.14 18.93 -3.50
C ASN A 209 -1.32 20.16 -2.59
N ILE A 210 -0.42 20.37 -1.62
CA ILE A 210 -0.44 21.56 -0.77
C ILE A 210 -0.24 22.82 -1.60
N MET A 211 0.75 22.82 -2.49
CA MET A 211 1.04 23.97 -3.36
C MET A 211 -0.13 24.27 -4.29
N ALA A 212 -0.77 23.25 -4.87
CA ALA A 212 -1.96 23.43 -5.68
C ALA A 212 -3.11 24.02 -4.87
N LEU A 213 -3.35 23.55 -3.65
CA LEU A 213 -4.39 24.06 -2.76
C LEU A 213 -4.15 25.53 -2.38
N VAL A 214 -2.92 25.90 -2.01
CA VAL A 214 -2.54 27.29 -1.70
C VAL A 214 -2.78 28.19 -2.92
N ASN A 215 -2.35 27.76 -4.11
CA ASN A 215 -2.58 28.50 -5.35
C ASN A 215 -4.07 28.63 -5.68
N GLY A 216 -4.86 27.58 -5.46
CA GLY A 216 -6.31 27.61 -5.64
C GLY A 216 -6.99 28.61 -4.70
N MET A 217 -6.60 28.63 -3.43
CA MET A 217 -7.12 29.59 -2.44
C MET A 217 -6.73 31.05 -2.79
N LEU A 218 -5.49 31.28 -3.23
CA LEU A 218 -5.03 32.60 -3.66
C LEU A 218 -5.77 33.08 -4.92
N ARG A 219 -6.10 32.17 -5.84
CA ARG A 219 -6.93 32.52 -7.02
C ARG A 219 -8.33 32.94 -6.60
N LEU A 220 -8.98 32.18 -5.71
CA LEU A 220 -10.32 32.51 -5.21
C LEU A 220 -10.34 33.85 -4.46
N SER A 221 -9.31 34.14 -3.67
CA SER A 221 -9.18 35.41 -2.93
C SER A 221 -8.90 36.64 -3.82
N LYS A 222 -8.55 36.46 -5.10
CA LYS A 222 -8.30 37.54 -6.06
C LYS A 222 -9.49 37.82 -6.98
N VAL A 223 -10.57 37.05 -6.87
CA VAL A 223 -11.78 37.15 -7.71
C VAL A 223 -12.84 38.06 -7.08
N ASP A 224 -12.44 38.92 -6.13
CA ASP A 224 -13.24 40.04 -5.62
C ASP A 224 -13.13 41.27 -6.55
#